data_AF-X1RLV8-F1
#
_entry.id   AF-X1RLV8-F1
#
_cell.length_a   1.000
_cell.length_b   1.000
_cell.length_c   1.000
_cell.angle_alpha   90.00
_cell.angle_beta   90.00
_cell.angle_gamma   90.00
#
_symmetry.space_group_name_H-M   'P 1'
#
loop_
_entity.id
_entity.type
_entity.pdbx_description
1 polymer ?
#
loop_
_entity_poly.entity_id
_entity_poly.type
_entity_poly.pdbx_seq_one_letter_code
_entity_poly.pdbx_strand_id
1 'polypeptide(L)'
;MIQMVRRYTAEDLIDFLIMVKGGDAGRGLSEGPQTGLLEAIAEDRASGSIRARLESVGDGRSFTQRSLRVAAKPKRKVSAYQKEFGRQLKRLKKKHPRTPVTRLMKRAHTATKKARRGK
;
A
#
# COMPACT_ATOMS: atom_id res chain seq x y z
N MET A 1 -40.95 -21.35 -0.90
CA MET A 1 -39.56 -20.96 -1.22
C MET A 1 -39.18 -19.74 -0.39
N ILE A 2 -38.45 -19.93 0.71
CA ILE A 2 -37.95 -18.81 1.53
C ILE A 2 -36.48 -18.61 1.17
N GLN A 3 -36.15 -17.50 0.52
CA GLN A 3 -34.76 -17.15 0.27
C GLN A 3 -34.12 -16.67 1.56
N MET A 4 -33.18 -17.47 2.06
CA MET A 4 -32.39 -17.21 3.24
C MET A 4 -31.34 -16.14 2.91
N VAL A 5 -31.63 -14.88 3.22
CA VAL A 5 -30.69 -13.76 3.02
C VAL A 5 -29.55 -13.90 4.03
N ARG A 6 -28.42 -14.47 3.58
CA ARG A 6 -27.17 -14.52 4.36
C ARG A 6 -26.75 -13.10 4.70
N ARG A 7 -26.78 -12.75 5.99
CA ARG A 7 -26.28 -11.46 6.50
C ARG A 7 -24.75 -11.56 6.57
N TYR A 8 -24.06 -10.91 5.65
CA TYR A 8 -22.61 -10.76 5.72
C TYR A 8 -22.24 -9.98 6.98
N THR A 9 -21.44 -10.61 7.84
CA THR A 9 -20.90 -10.03 9.06
C THR A 9 -19.70 -9.13 8.73
N ALA A 10 -19.27 -8.34 9.72
CA ALA A 10 -18.08 -7.47 9.53
C ALA A 10 -16.80 -8.28 9.29
N GLU A 11 -16.79 -9.56 9.69
CA GLU A 11 -15.70 -10.51 9.47
C GLU A 11 -15.70 -10.97 8.00
N ASP A 12 -16.87 -11.30 7.43
CA ASP A 12 -17.01 -11.67 6.01
C ASP A 12 -16.54 -10.56 5.06
N LEU A 13 -16.72 -9.28 5.43
CA LEU A 13 -16.24 -8.14 4.64
C LEU A 13 -14.74 -7.90 4.79
N ILE A 14 -14.16 -8.25 5.94
CA ILE A 14 -12.71 -8.19 6.16
C ILE A 14 -12.03 -9.34 5.42
N ASP A 15 -12.60 -10.55 5.47
CA ASP A 15 -12.13 -11.72 4.73
C ASP A 15 -12.26 -11.51 3.22
N PHE A 16 -13.37 -10.92 2.75
CA PHE A 16 -13.50 -10.50 1.35
C PHE A 16 -12.46 -9.44 0.95
N LEU A 17 -12.16 -8.48 1.83
CA LEU A 17 -11.16 -7.45 1.55
C LEU A 17 -9.73 -8.01 1.58
N ILE A 18 -9.43 -9.00 2.43
CA ILE A 18 -8.17 -9.74 2.46
C ILE A 18 -8.08 -10.66 1.23
N MET A 19 -9.17 -11.28 0.78
CA MET A 19 -9.20 -12.12 -0.42
C MET A 19 -9.06 -11.30 -1.71
N VAL A 20 -9.66 -10.11 -1.79
CA VAL A 20 -9.56 -9.19 -2.95
C VAL A 20 -8.24 -8.40 -2.98
N LYS A 21 -7.60 -8.12 -1.82
CA LYS A 21 -6.27 -7.47 -1.76
C LYS A 21 -5.09 -8.43 -1.58
N GLY A 22 -5.34 -9.68 -1.22
CA GLY A 22 -4.32 -10.70 -0.92
C GLY A 22 -4.10 -11.71 -2.05
N GLY A 23 -4.83 -11.62 -3.16
CA GLY A 23 -4.73 -12.53 -4.29
C GLY A 23 -3.60 -12.25 -5.30
N ASP A 24 -2.49 -11.62 -4.90
CA ASP A 24 -1.31 -11.49 -5.78
C ASP A 24 0.01 -11.78 -5.05
N ALA A 25 -0.02 -12.74 -4.13
CA ALA A 25 1.17 -13.44 -3.64
C ALA A 25 1.30 -14.84 -4.27
N GLY A 26 0.69 -15.04 -5.44
CA GLY A 26 0.68 -16.28 -6.21
C GLY A 26 1.28 -16.13 -7.60
N ARG A 27 2.22 -15.21 -7.81
CA ARG A 27 3.06 -15.20 -9.02
C ARG A 27 4.27 -16.10 -8.81
N GLY A 28 4.15 -17.31 -9.36
CA GLY A 28 5.27 -17.99 -10.01
C GLY A 28 6.33 -18.56 -9.09
N LEU A 29 6.12 -19.80 -8.66
CA LEU A 29 7.21 -20.78 -8.67
C LEU A 29 7.59 -20.99 -10.15
N SER A 30 8.30 -20.04 -10.75
CA SER A 30 9.09 -20.34 -11.93
C SER A 30 10.35 -21.01 -11.42
N GLU A 31 10.40 -22.33 -11.57
CA GLU A 31 11.66 -23.05 -11.70
C GLU A 31 12.37 -22.51 -12.95
N GLY A 32 13.02 -21.37 -12.80
CA GLY A 32 13.95 -20.80 -13.76
C GLY A 32 15.36 -21.13 -13.30
N PRO A 33 16.28 -21.49 -14.21
CA PRO A 33 17.62 -21.90 -13.83
C PRO A 33 18.32 -20.73 -13.15
N GLN A 34 18.62 -20.87 -11.85
CA GLN A 34 19.32 -19.85 -11.06
C GLN A 34 20.80 -19.69 -11.43
N THR A 35 21.24 -20.22 -12.58
CA THR A 35 22.64 -20.20 -13.00
C THR A 35 22.99 -19.02 -13.90
N GLY A 36 22.03 -18.34 -14.54
CA GLY A 36 22.37 -17.33 -15.56
C GLY A 36 23.01 -16.03 -15.02
N LEU A 37 22.59 -15.54 -13.85
CA LEU A 37 23.02 -14.23 -13.36
C LEU A 37 24.42 -14.27 -12.71
N LEU A 38 24.76 -15.39 -12.07
CA LEU A 38 26.07 -15.61 -11.46
C LEU A 38 27.13 -15.94 -12.52
N GLU A 39 26.75 -16.68 -13.55
CA GLU A 39 27.61 -17.06 -14.68
C GLU A 39 27.88 -15.87 -15.61
N ALA A 40 26.87 -15.03 -15.89
CA ALA A 40 27.05 -13.78 -16.65
C ALA A 40 27.98 -12.77 -15.94
N ILE A 41 27.90 -12.66 -14.61
CA ILE A 41 28.81 -11.80 -13.83
C ILE A 41 30.24 -12.35 -13.84
N ALA A 42 30.42 -13.68 -13.92
CA ALA A 42 31.73 -14.30 -13.99
C ALA A 42 32.40 -14.10 -15.36
N GLU A 43 31.64 -14.20 -16.46
CA GLU A 43 32.14 -13.96 -17.83
C GLU A 43 32.53 -12.49 -18.07
N ASP A 44 31.78 -11.55 -17.50
CA ASP A 44 32.07 -10.11 -17.57
C ASP A 44 33.33 -9.70 -16.79
N ARG A 45 33.65 -10.43 -15.71
CA ARG A 45 34.90 -10.24 -14.97
C ARG A 45 36.12 -10.78 -15.71
N ALA A 46 35.95 -11.86 -16.48
CA ALA A 46 37.01 -12.49 -17.24
C ALA A 46 37.37 -11.73 -18.53
N SER A 47 36.41 -11.02 -19.13
CA SER A 47 36.54 -10.46 -20.49
C SER A 47 37.05 -9.01 -20.58
N GLY A 48 37.39 -8.36 -19.46
CA GLY A 48 38.05 -7.03 -19.46
C GLY A 48 37.29 -5.88 -20.15
N SER A 49 36.09 -6.13 -20.65
CA SER A 49 35.35 -5.28 -21.59
C SER A 49 34.64 -4.10 -20.91
N ILE A 50 34.33 -4.24 -19.61
CA ILE A 50 33.61 -3.21 -18.84
C ILE A 50 34.49 -1.99 -18.53
N ARG A 51 35.80 -2.18 -18.32
CA ARG A 51 36.71 -1.05 -18.01
C ARG A 51 36.92 -0.14 -19.21
N ALA A 52 37.00 -0.69 -20.43
CA ALA A 52 37.18 0.10 -21.66
C ALA A 52 35.92 0.90 -22.05
N ARG A 53 34.71 0.45 -21.65
CA ARG A 53 33.45 1.15 -21.95
C ARG A 53 33.09 2.25 -20.97
N LEU A 54 33.68 2.24 -19.77
CA LEU A 54 33.40 3.23 -18.72
C LEU A 54 34.11 4.56 -18.95
N GLU A 55 35.19 4.59 -19.73
CA GLU A 55 35.94 5.81 -20.03
C GLU A 55 35.42 6.58 -21.26
N SER A 56 34.52 6.01 -22.06
CA SER A 56 34.04 6.61 -23.32
C SER A 56 32.59 7.11 -23.33
N VAL A 57 31.85 7.02 -22.22
CA VAL A 57 30.49 7.58 -22.11
C VAL A 57 30.55 8.95 -21.43
N GLY A 58 31.00 9.92 -22.21
CA GLY A 58 30.63 11.32 -22.02
C GLY A 58 29.11 11.50 -22.05
N ASP A 59 28.63 12.47 -21.27
CA ASP A 59 27.31 13.11 -21.38
C ASP A 59 26.04 12.25 -21.26
N GLY A 60 25.99 11.38 -20.25
CA GLY A 60 24.76 10.66 -19.84
C GLY A 60 23.80 11.44 -18.92
N ARG A 61 23.94 12.76 -18.77
CA ARG A 61 22.92 13.60 -18.08
C ARG A 61 21.87 13.98 -19.14
N SER A 62 20.80 13.21 -19.35
CA SER A 62 19.51 13.57 -18.74
C SER A 62 18.46 12.46 -18.90
N PHE A 63 18.62 11.31 -18.23
CA PHE A 63 17.44 10.49 -17.85
C PHE A 63 16.72 11.10 -16.63
N THR A 64 17.15 12.27 -16.15
CA THR A 64 16.36 13.15 -15.30
C THR A 64 15.13 13.57 -16.09
N GLN A 65 14.13 12.70 -16.04
CA GLN A 65 12.72 12.98 -16.01
C GLN A 65 12.42 14.39 -16.50
N ARG A 66 12.28 14.53 -17.81
CA ARG A 66 11.22 15.37 -18.34
C ARG A 66 9.90 14.69 -17.96
N SER A 67 9.67 14.53 -16.64
CA SER A 67 8.41 14.11 -16.08
C SER A 67 7.45 15.13 -16.63
N LEU A 68 6.59 14.68 -17.54
CA LEU A 68 5.39 15.38 -17.92
C LEU A 68 4.85 15.96 -16.61
N ARG A 69 4.85 17.29 -16.48
CA ARG A 69 4.36 17.97 -15.28
C ARG A 69 2.85 17.76 -15.27
N VAL A 70 2.42 16.54 -14.95
CA VAL A 70 1.02 16.19 -14.80
C VAL A 70 0.56 17.02 -13.63
N ALA A 71 -0.29 18.02 -13.92
CA ALA A 71 -0.84 18.88 -12.90
C ALA A 71 -1.45 18.02 -11.80
N ALA A 72 -1.09 18.30 -10.54
CA ALA A 72 -1.56 17.52 -9.41
C ALA A 72 -3.10 17.56 -9.36
N LYS A 73 -3.72 16.38 -9.34
CA LYS A 73 -5.19 16.28 -9.27
C LYS A 73 -5.69 16.96 -7.98
N PRO A 74 -6.76 17.76 -8.05
CA PRO A 74 -7.30 18.43 -6.87
C PRO A 74 -7.73 17.40 -5.82
N LYS A 75 -7.30 17.61 -4.58
CA LYS A 75 -7.65 16.73 -3.45
C LYS A 75 -9.12 16.94 -3.08
N ARG A 76 -9.87 15.85 -2.91
CA ARG A 76 -11.26 15.91 -2.46
C ARG A 76 -11.35 16.42 -1.03
N LYS A 77 -12.37 17.22 -0.74
CA LYS A 77 -12.69 17.65 0.63
C LYS A 77 -13.16 16.45 1.44
N VAL A 78 -12.66 16.30 2.66
CA VAL A 78 -13.09 15.24 3.57
C VAL A 78 -14.50 15.49 4.08
N SER A 79 -15.29 14.42 4.23
CA SER A 79 -16.67 14.49 4.71
C SER A 79 -16.73 14.93 6.19
N ALA A 80 -17.89 15.45 6.61
CA ALA A 80 -18.11 15.82 8.02
C ALA A 80 -17.87 14.64 8.99
N TYR A 81 -18.26 13.41 8.59
CA TYR A 81 -18.01 12.20 9.38
C TYR A 81 -16.51 11.96 9.60
N GLN A 82 -15.70 12.06 8.55
CA GLN A 82 -14.27 11.82 8.60
C GLN A 82 -13.55 12.87 9.47
N LYS A 83 -14.02 14.12 9.44
CA LYS A 83 -13.52 15.18 10.33
C LYS A 83 -13.77 14.85 11.80
N GLU A 84 -14.98 14.44 12.16
CA GLU A 84 -15.32 14.06 13.54
C GLU A 84 -14.57 12.80 13.99
N PHE A 85 -14.46 11.81 13.10
CA PHE A 85 -13.70 10.60 13.37
C PHE A 85 -12.24 10.89 13.73
N GLY A 86 -11.57 11.77 12.97
CA GLY A 86 -10.20 12.20 13.28
C GLY A 86 -10.07 12.86 14.66
N ARG A 87 -11.05 13.67 15.06
CA ARG A 87 -11.09 14.30 16.40
C ARG A 87 -11.22 13.27 17.50
N GLN A 88 -12.14 12.30 17.36
CA GLN A 88 -12.35 11.25 18.36
C GLN A 88 -11.15 10.32 18.48
N LEU A 89 -10.55 9.94 17.35
CA LEU A 89 -9.36 9.10 17.34
C LEU A 89 -8.17 9.81 17.99
N LYS A 90 -7.94 11.09 17.71
CA LYS A 90 -6.87 11.88 18.35
C LYS A 90 -7.03 11.93 19.87
N ARG A 91 -8.27 12.13 20.35
CA ARG A 91 -8.59 12.08 21.79
C ARG A 91 -8.31 10.71 22.40
N LEU A 92 -8.72 9.63 21.71
CA LEU A 92 -8.52 8.26 22.17
C LEU A 92 -7.04 7.87 22.23
N LYS A 93 -6.24 8.24 21.21
CA LYS A 93 -4.78 8.03 21.23
C LYS A 93 -4.10 8.75 22.39
N LYS A 94 -4.53 9.99 22.70
CA LYS A 94 -4.00 10.75 23.85
C LYS A 94 -4.34 10.08 25.18
N LYS A 95 -5.58 9.59 25.35
CA LYS A 95 -6.05 8.96 26.58
C LYS A 95 -5.49 7.55 26.79
N HIS A 96 -5.23 6.82 25.71
CA HIS A 96 -4.89 5.39 25.77
C HIS A 96 -3.64 5.08 24.92
N PRO A 97 -2.45 5.55 25.33
CA PRO A 97 -1.22 5.39 24.54
C PRO A 97 -0.78 3.93 24.40
N ARG A 98 -1.05 3.08 25.40
CA ARG A 98 -0.67 1.66 25.41
C ARG A 98 -1.68 0.75 24.69
N THR A 99 -2.86 1.26 24.34
CA THR A 99 -3.88 0.45 23.69
C THR A 99 -3.57 0.35 22.19
N PRO A 100 -3.68 -0.85 21.58
CA PRO A 100 -3.43 -0.99 20.16
C PRO A 100 -4.40 -0.15 19.33
N VAL A 101 -3.88 0.45 18.25
CA VAL A 101 -4.63 1.37 17.39
C VAL A 101 -5.90 0.73 16.83
N THR A 102 -5.89 -0.58 16.54
CA THR A 102 -7.06 -1.33 16.05
C THR A 102 -8.25 -1.24 17.01
N ARG A 103 -8.02 -1.37 18.33
CA ARG A 103 -9.07 -1.20 19.35
C ARG A 103 -9.51 0.26 19.45
N LEU A 104 -8.59 1.20 19.29
CA LEU A 104 -8.92 2.63 19.28
C LEU A 104 -9.77 3.03 18.06
N MET A 105 -9.52 2.44 16.88
CA MET A 105 -10.33 2.64 15.68
C MET A 105 -11.78 2.19 15.88
N LYS A 106 -11.97 0.97 16.42
CA LYS A 106 -13.30 0.44 16.76
C LYS A 106 -14.05 1.40 17.69
N ARG A 107 -13.39 1.88 18.75
CA ARG A 107 -13.94 2.87 19.70
C ARG A 107 -14.20 4.24 19.06
N ALA A 108 -13.36 4.68 18.14
CA ALA A 108 -13.55 5.96 17.44
C ALA A 108 -14.79 5.93 16.54
N HIS A 109 -15.05 4.82 15.85
CA HIS A 109 -16.26 4.68 15.02
C HIS A 109 -17.54 4.71 15.85
N THR A 110 -17.58 4.00 16.97
CA THR A 110 -18.76 4.01 17.86
C THR A 110 -19.00 5.40 18.45
N ALA A 111 -17.94 6.07 18.91
CA ALA A 111 -18.01 7.44 19.42
C ALA A 111 -18.50 8.44 18.36
N THR A 112 -18.01 8.31 17.12
CA THR A 112 -18.41 9.19 16.01
C THR A 112 -19.87 8.98 15.63
N LYS A 113 -20.33 7.73 15.54
CA LYS A 113 -21.74 7.40 15.30
C LYS A 113 -22.64 7.98 16.38
N LYS A 114 -22.25 7.84 17.66
CA LYS A 114 -23.00 8.41 18.79
C LYS A 114 -23.06 9.94 18.73
N ALA A 115 -21.93 10.59 18.48
CA ALA A 115 -21.85 12.05 18.40
C ALA A 115 -22.69 12.65 17.25
N ARG A 116 -22.88 11.91 16.15
CA ARG A 116 -23.71 12.35 15.03
C ARG A 116 -25.19 12.01 15.16
N ARG A 117 -25.57 11.02 15.99
CA ARG A 117 -26.98 10.68 16.22
C ARG A 117 -27.71 11.66 17.14
N GLY A 118 -26.96 12.42 17.94
CA GLY A 118 -27.50 13.47 18.82
C GLY A 118 -27.24 14.90 18.30
N LYS A 119 -26.91 15.05 17.02
CA LYS A 119 -26.75 16.33 16.32
C LYS A 119 -27.83 16.39 15.25
#